data_AF-A0A6B2TP83-F1
#
_entry.id   AF-A0A6B2TP83-F1
#
_cell.length_a   1.000
_cell.length_b   1.000
_cell.length_c   1.000
_cell.angle_alpha   90.00
_cell.angle_beta   90.00
_cell.angle_gamma   90.00
#
_symmetry.space_group_name_H-M   'P 1'
#
loop_
_entity.id
_entity.type
_entity.pdbx_description
1 polymer ?
#
loop_
_entity_poly.entity_id
_entity_poly.type
_entity_poly.pdbx_seq_one_letter_code
_entity_poly.pdbx_strand_id
1 'polypeptide(L)'
;MDIEVLGALAVRENGLSVTPTAPKPRQVLALLALHADRMVPVSALTEELWGAAPPRSARTTLQTYVLQLRELIAAALERDSAPDTAPG
;
A
#
# COMPACT_ATOMS: atom_id res chain seq x y z
N MET A 1 -9.62 4.95 -6.49
CA MET A 1 -9.10 4.26 -5.28
C MET A 1 -10.02 4.50 -4.12
N ASP A 2 -10.46 3.41 -3.50
CA ASP A 2 -11.30 3.41 -2.30
C ASP A 2 -10.50 2.82 -1.11
N ILE A 3 -10.60 3.47 0.05
CA ILE A 3 -9.82 3.14 1.24
C ILE A 3 -10.75 3.12 2.46
N GLU A 4 -10.90 1.93 3.05
CA GLU A 4 -11.68 1.70 4.25
C GLU A 4 -10.73 1.59 5.45
N VAL A 5 -10.82 2.53 6.40
CA VAL A 5 -9.97 2.59 7.61
C VAL A 5 -10.74 2.47 8.92
N LEU A 6 -12.08 2.56 8.88
CA LEU A 6 -12.97 2.46 10.04
C LEU A 6 -13.28 1.00 10.39
N GLY A 7 -12.25 0.15 10.38
CA GLY A 7 -12.37 -1.31 10.47
C GLY A 7 -11.06 -1.98 10.07
N ALA A 8 -11.14 -3.20 9.53
CA ALA A 8 -9.98 -3.80 8.89
C ALA A 8 -9.58 -2.95 7.67
N LEU A 9 -8.29 -2.60 7.54
CA LEU A 9 -7.82 -1.86 6.38
C LEU A 9 -8.18 -2.64 5.11
N ALA A 10 -9.02 -2.04 4.27
CA ALA A 10 -9.30 -2.51 2.93
C ALA A 10 -9.03 -1.38 1.95
N VAL A 11 -8.28 -1.70 0.90
CA VAL A 11 -7.96 -0.78 -0.18
C VAL A 11 -8.32 -1.47 -1.47
N ARG A 12 -9.14 -0.79 -2.26
CA ARG A 12 -9.63 -1.29 -3.54
C ARG A 12 -9.34 -0.29 -4.63
N GLU A 13 -8.88 -0.80 -5.76
CA GLU A 13 -8.71 -0.01 -6.98
C GLU A 13 -9.35 -0.75 -8.14
N ASN A 14 -10.28 -0.09 -8.85
CA ASN A 14 -11.02 -0.67 -9.97
C ASN A 14 -11.64 -2.05 -9.66
N GLY A 15 -12.15 -2.21 -8.44
CA GLY A 15 -12.75 -3.44 -7.95
C GLY A 15 -11.75 -4.50 -7.45
N LEU A 16 -10.44 -4.38 -7.73
CA LEU A 16 -9.39 -5.24 -7.21
C LEU A 16 -8.96 -4.82 -5.81
N SER A 17 -8.72 -5.80 -4.95
CA SER A 17 -8.07 -5.54 -3.66
C SER A 17 -6.58 -5.30 -3.86
N VAL A 18 -6.11 -4.15 -3.42
CA VAL A 18 -4.67 -3.82 -3.32
C VAL A 18 -4.17 -3.92 -1.88
N THR A 19 -4.96 -4.54 -1.01
CA THR A 19 -4.63 -4.72 0.41
C THR A 19 -3.61 -5.85 0.58
N PRO A 20 -2.42 -5.59 1.15
CA PRO A 20 -1.46 -6.65 1.42
C PRO A 20 -1.99 -7.66 2.43
N THR A 21 -1.61 -8.93 2.27
CA THR A 21 -1.91 -9.99 3.23
C THR A 21 -1.02 -9.91 4.47
N ALA A 22 0.23 -9.53 4.30
CA ALA A 22 1.20 -9.41 5.38
C ALA A 22 0.97 -8.14 6.23
N PRO A 23 1.13 -8.22 7.57
CA PRO A 23 0.79 -7.12 8.48
C PRO A 23 1.69 -5.88 8.30
N LYS A 24 2.98 -6.06 8.03
CA LYS A 24 3.94 -4.94 7.89
C LYS A 24 3.70 -4.10 6.62
N PRO A 25 3.61 -4.67 5.41
CA PRO A 25 3.21 -3.91 4.22
C PRO A 25 1.81 -3.28 4.36
N ARG A 26 0.87 -3.97 5.02
CA ARG A 26 -0.46 -3.41 5.28
C ARG A 26 -0.39 -2.17 6.18
N GLN A 27 0.43 -2.20 7.22
CA GLN A 27 0.65 -1.05 8.09
C GLN A 27 1.29 0.12 7.33
N VAL A 28 2.24 -0.14 6.44
CA VAL A 28 2.80 0.89 5.54
C VAL A 28 1.70 1.51 4.68
N LEU A 29 0.85 0.69 4.06
CA LEU A 29 -0.26 1.18 3.24
C LEU A 29 -1.24 2.03 4.06
N ALA A 30 -1.58 1.60 5.29
CA ALA A 30 -2.44 2.37 6.19
C ALA A 30 -1.84 3.74 6.51
N LEU A 31 -0.55 3.80 6.86
CA LEU A 31 0.14 5.06 7.15
C LEU A 31 0.17 5.99 5.94
N LEU A 32 0.48 5.46 4.76
CA LEU A 32 0.46 6.24 3.52
C LEU A 32 -0.95 6.73 3.19
N ALA A 33 -1.99 5.93 3.44
CA ALA A 33 -3.38 6.32 3.24
C ALA A 33 -3.83 7.42 4.22
N LEU A 34 -3.44 7.35 5.49
CA LEU A 34 -3.71 8.39 6.50
C LEU A 34 -3.00 9.72 6.17
N HIS A 35 -1.87 9.64 5.47
CA HIS A 35 -1.11 10.78 4.97
C HIS A 35 -1.24 10.94 3.46
N ALA A 36 -2.40 10.59 2.88
CA ALA A 36 -2.66 10.77 1.45
C ALA A 36 -2.33 12.21 1.01
N ASP A 37 -1.78 12.32 -0.19
CA ASP A 37 -1.32 13.58 -0.81
C ASP A 37 -0.15 14.29 -0.08
N ARG A 38 0.47 13.64 0.92
CA ARG A 38 1.61 14.20 1.66
C ARG A 38 2.85 13.32 1.56
N MET A 39 4.01 13.96 1.56
CA MET A 39 5.29 13.27 1.66
C MET A 39 5.47 12.69 3.06
N VAL A 40 5.64 11.36 3.16
CA VAL A 40 5.96 10.68 4.42
C VAL A 40 7.45 10.31 4.42
N PRO A 41 8.25 10.79 5.39
CA PRO A 41 9.67 10.47 5.43
C PRO A 41 9.91 9.01 5.85
N VAL A 42 10.99 8.43 5.35
CA VAL A 42 11.41 7.06 5.69
C VAL A 42 11.60 6.86 7.20
N SER A 43 12.07 7.89 7.90
CA SER A 43 12.22 7.86 9.36
C SER A 43 10.89 7.67 10.07
N ALA A 44 9.83 8.38 9.67
CA ALA A 44 8.50 8.23 10.26
C ALA A 44 7.91 6.84 10.01
N LEU A 45 8.06 6.31 8.79
CA LEU A 45 7.65 4.93 8.48
C LEU A 45 8.44 3.92 9.31
N THR A 46 9.73 4.16 9.53
CA THR A 46 10.59 3.28 10.31
C THR A 46 10.20 3.28 11.79
N GLU A 47 9.94 4.46 12.34
CA GLU A 47 9.50 4.64 13.72
C GLU A 47 8.14 3.99 13.95
N GLU A 48 7.18 4.14 13.04
CA GLU A 48 5.87 3.49 13.21
C GLU A 48 5.91 1.97 13.05
N LEU A 49 6.78 1.47 12.17
CA LEU A 49 6.88 0.02 11.97
C LEU A 49 7.64 -0.66 13.09
N TRP A 50 8.75 -0.11 13.57
CA TRP A 50 9.67 -0.82 14.47
C TRP A 50 9.89 -0.11 15.82
N GLY A 51 9.33 1.08 16.01
CA GLY A 51 9.50 1.87 17.22
C GLY A 51 10.96 2.15 17.54
N ALA A 52 11.34 1.92 18.79
CA ALA A 52 12.69 2.17 19.30
C ALA A 52 13.75 1.14 18.83
N ALA A 53 13.37 0.05 18.16
CA ALA A 53 14.29 -1.04 17.80
C ALA A 53 14.25 -1.40 16.30
N PRO A 54 14.57 -0.45 15.39
CA PRO A 54 14.64 -0.76 13.97
C PRO A 54 15.85 -1.67 13.67
N PRO A 55 15.68 -2.71 12.83
CA PRO A 55 16.80 -3.51 12.36
C PRO A 55 17.72 -2.68 11.46
N ARG A 56 18.99 -3.07 11.35
CA ARG A 56 19.94 -2.43 10.40
C ARG A 56 19.45 -2.46 8.95
N SER A 57 18.64 -3.44 8.60
CA SER A 57 18.02 -3.61 7.29
C SER A 57 16.67 -2.92 7.13
N ALA A 58 16.19 -2.14 8.12
CA ALA A 58 14.86 -1.52 8.10
C ALA A 58 14.56 -0.76 6.80
N ARG A 59 15.53 0.02 6.31
CA ARG A 59 15.41 0.76 5.04
C ARG A 59 15.21 -0.17 3.85
N THR A 60 16.02 -1.22 3.73
CA THR A 60 15.93 -2.19 2.63
C THR A 60 14.60 -2.94 2.71
N THR A 61 14.18 -3.35 3.90
CA THR A 61 12.89 -4.01 4.12
C THR A 61 11.72 -3.09 3.77
N LEU A 62 11.78 -1.81 4.14
CA LEU A 62 10.77 -0.83 3.77
C LEU A 62 10.69 -0.66 2.25
N GLN A 63 11.83 -0.60 1.56
CA GLN A 63 11.86 -0.55 0.09
C GLN A 63 11.17 -1.77 -0.53
N THR A 64 11.39 -2.97 0.02
CA THR A 64 10.69 -4.19 -0.42
C THR A 64 9.19 -4.06 -0.22
N TYR A 65 8.72 -3.56 0.92
CA TYR A 65 7.29 -3.36 1.16
C TYR A 65 6.68 -2.34 0.21
N VAL A 66 7.38 -1.23 -0.06
CA VAL A 66 6.94 -0.22 -1.04
C VAL A 66 6.90 -0.80 -2.45
N LEU A 67 7.88 -1.62 -2.83
CA LEU A 67 7.88 -2.31 -4.12
C LEU A 67 6.64 -3.20 -4.27
N GLN A 68 6.37 -4.06 -3.29
CA GLN A 68 5.20 -4.94 -3.28
C GLN A 68 3.88 -4.15 -3.38
N LEU A 69 3.78 -3.02 -2.67
CA LEU A 69 2.62 -2.13 -2.77
C LEU A 69 2.46 -1.54 -4.16
N ARG A 70 3.56 -1.09 -4.77
CA ARG A 70 3.53 -0.54 -6.14
C ARG A 70 3.14 -1.59 -7.16
N GLU A 71 3.59 -2.84 -7.01
CA GLU A 71 3.18 -3.96 -7.87
C GLU A 71 1.68 -4.24 -7.77
N LEU A 72 1.14 -4.30 -6.56
CA LEU A 72 -0.31 -4.48 -6.34
C LEU A 72 -1.14 -3.34 -6.95
N ILE A 73 -0.69 -2.11 -6.76
CA ILE A 73 -1.37 -0.93 -7.33
C ILE A 73 -1.25 -0.92 -8.85
N ALA A 74 -0.07 -1.20 -9.40
CA ALA A 74 0.14 -1.25 -10.84
C ALA A 74 -0.77 -2.30 -11.50
N ALA A 75 -0.84 -3.51 -10.94
CA ALA A 75 -1.74 -4.56 -11.45
C ALA A 75 -3.22 -4.15 -11.41
N ALA A 76 -3.63 -3.37 -10.41
CA ALA A 76 -5.00 -2.86 -10.32
C ALA A 76 -5.29 -1.69 -11.28
N LEU A 77 -4.28 -0.87 -11.57
CA LEU A 77 -4.35 0.21 -12.58
C LEU A 77 -4.36 -0.35 -14.01
N GLU A 78 -3.59 -1.41 -14.30
CA GLU A 78 -3.59 -2.07 -15.61
C GLU A 78 -4.98 -2.62 -15.99
N ARG A 79 -5.78 -3.02 -15.00
CA ARG A 79 -7.16 -3.46 -15.22
C ARG A 79 -8.12 -2.37 -15.67
N ASP A 80 -7.78 -1.10 -15.47
CA ASP A 80 -8.50 0.05 -16.04
C ASP A 80 -8.28 0.15 -17.56
N SER A 81 -7.13 -0.33 -18.04
CA SER A 81 -6.73 -0.25 -19.45
C SER A 81 -7.32 -1.37 -20.30
N ALA A 82 -8.01 -2.35 -19.71
CA ALA A 82 -8.75 -3.35 -20.46
C ALA A 82 -10.06 -2.72 -20.95
N PRO A 83 -10.21 -2.42 -22.26
CA PRO A 83 -11.44 -1.82 -22.74
C PRO A 83 -12.61 -2.75 -22.45
N ASP A 84 -13.68 -2.16 -21.93
CA ASP A 84 -15.05 -2.69 -21.92
C ASP A 84 -15.45 -3.04 -23.36
N THR A 85 -14.98 -4.18 -23.86
CA THR A 85 -15.49 -4.77 -25.09
C THR A 85 -16.71 -5.59 -24.70
N ALA A 86 -17.82 -4.89 -24.49
CA ALA A 86 -19.13 -5.52 -24.47
C ALA A 86 -19.47 -5.99 -25.89
N PRO A 87 -19.81 -7.27 -26.10
CA PRO A 87 -20.55 -7.68 -27.28
C PRO A 87 -22.04 -7.38 -27.05
N GLY A 88 -22.62 -6.54 -27.90
CA GLY A 88 -24.06 -6.26 -27.97
C GLY A 88 -24.43 -5.82 -29.37
#